data_AF-A0A3D1E602-F1
#
_entry.id   AF-A0A3D1E602-F1
#
_cell.length_a   1.000
_cell.length_b   1.000
_cell.length_c   1.000
_cell.angle_alpha   90.00
_cell.angle_beta   90.00
_cell.angle_gamma   90.00
#
_symmetry.space_group_name_H-M   'P 1'
#
loop_
_entity.id
_entity.type
_entity.pdbx_description
1 polymer ?
#
loop_
_entity_poly.entity_id
_entity_poly.type
_entity_poly.pdbx_seq_one_letter_code
_entity_poly.pdbx_strand_id
1 'polypeptide(L)'
;NKKAFENLAYAGGFDSFGGVHRAQYFDAVDEGVTFLEKVMRYGAKFQENLNSAQVSLFGDASEVQIPEPQVPPCMEWGTMEKLKREREVVGIYLSGHPLDDYKHTLNNFCNAAIGDFQDLSALVNREFSVGGVVTSAQHFVARNGKGWGSLILEDYNDTHEFRLYGEEYLKFKHFFNPNEFLFIRVSVREGWVNRDTQQQGEPRLQFQHVMLLQDVLGQLAKKVTLNIRQEDITPELTQKLKGLIDTHPGDKPVQVVVFDQEEEVKLHLSSRRLKVEVQPQLLDALAECGVVPHLK
;
A
#
# COMPACT_ATOMS: atom_id res chain seq x y z
N ASN A 1 -26.81 0.69 -20.31
CA ASN A 1 -26.53 0.55 -18.87
C ASN A 1 -25.23 1.30 -18.57
N LYS A 2 -25.30 2.60 -18.25
CA LYS A 2 -24.12 3.47 -18.05
C LYS A 2 -23.21 2.98 -16.92
N LYS A 3 -23.81 2.63 -15.78
CA LYS A 3 -23.09 2.18 -14.58
C LYS A 3 -22.24 0.93 -14.83
N ALA A 4 -22.66 0.04 -15.72
CA ALA A 4 -21.86 -1.13 -16.10
C ALA A 4 -20.56 -0.75 -16.82
N PHE A 5 -20.61 0.22 -17.74
CA PHE A 5 -19.42 0.71 -18.44
C PHE A 5 -18.49 1.49 -17.51
N GLU A 6 -19.05 2.27 -16.58
CA GLU A 6 -18.27 2.97 -15.54
C GLU A 6 -17.52 1.97 -14.66
N ASN A 7 -18.22 0.94 -14.16
CA ASN A 7 -17.60 -0.12 -13.38
C ASN A 7 -16.51 -0.85 -14.17
N LEU A 8 -16.75 -1.14 -15.45
CA LEU A 8 -15.76 -1.79 -16.30
C LEU A 8 -14.51 -0.91 -16.51
N ALA A 9 -14.69 0.40 -16.67
CA ALA A 9 -13.58 1.35 -16.75
C ALA A 9 -12.80 1.44 -15.42
N TYR A 10 -13.48 1.49 -14.27
CA TYR A 10 -12.84 1.49 -12.95
C TYR A 10 -12.04 0.22 -12.69
N ALA A 11 -12.57 -0.93 -13.09
CA ALA A 11 -11.92 -2.24 -12.96
C ALA A 11 -10.77 -2.47 -13.95
N GLY A 12 -10.54 -1.56 -14.91
CA GLY A 12 -9.48 -1.68 -15.90
C GLY A 12 -9.82 -2.50 -17.14
N GLY A 13 -11.11 -2.76 -17.40
CA GLY A 13 -11.55 -3.50 -18.60
C GLY A 13 -11.23 -2.81 -19.93
N PHE A 14 -10.82 -1.53 -19.89
CA PHE A 14 -10.40 -0.74 -21.06
C PHE A 14 -8.91 -0.38 -21.08
N ASP A 15 -8.11 -0.97 -20.19
CA ASP A 15 -6.68 -0.66 -20.09
C ASP A 15 -5.88 -1.16 -21.32
N SER A 16 -6.44 -2.11 -22.09
CA SER A 16 -5.82 -2.65 -23.29
C SER A 16 -5.87 -1.73 -24.51
N PHE A 17 -6.65 -0.63 -24.47
CA PHE A 17 -6.83 0.25 -25.63
C PHE A 17 -5.61 1.10 -25.97
N GLY A 18 -4.63 1.23 -25.06
CA GLY A 18 -3.35 1.89 -25.31
C GLY A 18 -3.46 3.41 -25.53
N GLY A 19 -2.51 4.18 -25.02
CA GLY A 19 -2.53 5.65 -25.17
C GLY A 19 -3.69 6.35 -24.44
N VAL A 20 -4.42 5.61 -23.61
CA VAL A 20 -5.51 6.10 -22.76
C VAL A 20 -5.34 5.62 -21.33
N HIS A 21 -5.72 6.45 -20.36
CA HIS A 21 -5.71 6.11 -18.94
C HIS A 21 -7.10 6.27 -18.34
N ARG A 22 -7.36 5.53 -17.26
CA ARG A 22 -8.72 5.39 -16.68
C ARG A 22 -9.38 6.73 -16.35
N ALA A 23 -8.60 7.74 -15.93
CA ALA A 23 -9.12 9.07 -15.61
C ALA A 23 -9.80 9.76 -16.79
N GLN A 24 -9.35 9.53 -18.02
CA GLN A 24 -9.90 10.18 -19.22
C GLN A 24 -11.34 9.77 -19.48
N TYR A 25 -11.74 8.56 -19.10
CA TYR A 25 -13.13 8.10 -19.26
C TYR A 25 -14.11 8.91 -18.40
N PHE A 26 -13.65 9.44 -17.27
CA PHE A 26 -14.48 10.16 -16.30
C PHE A 26 -14.31 11.68 -16.37
N ASP A 27 -13.38 12.16 -17.21
CA ASP A 27 -13.18 13.59 -17.40
C ASP A 27 -14.37 14.20 -18.17
N ALA A 28 -14.71 15.44 -17.80
CA ALA A 28 -15.85 16.15 -18.38
C ALA A 28 -15.42 16.82 -19.69
N VAL A 29 -16.06 16.43 -20.80
CA VAL A 29 -15.70 16.92 -22.14
C VAL A 29 -16.68 18.01 -22.62
N ASP A 30 -17.93 17.93 -22.17
CA ASP A 30 -19.01 18.89 -22.43
C ASP A 30 -19.77 19.16 -21.10
N GLU A 31 -20.66 20.15 -21.03
CA GLU A 31 -21.41 20.55 -19.82
C GLU A 31 -22.00 19.36 -19.01
N GLY A 32 -21.23 18.83 -18.05
CA GLY A 32 -21.62 17.71 -17.20
C GLY A 32 -21.61 16.32 -17.86
N VAL A 33 -21.07 16.15 -19.07
CA VAL A 33 -21.01 14.86 -19.77
C VAL A 33 -19.58 14.31 -19.77
N THR A 34 -19.43 13.12 -19.21
CA THR A 34 -18.14 12.41 -19.20
C THR A 34 -17.74 11.94 -20.59
N PHE A 35 -16.44 11.77 -20.85
CA PHE A 35 -15.96 11.19 -22.10
C PHE A 35 -16.58 9.82 -22.38
N LEU A 36 -16.71 8.97 -21.36
CA LEU A 36 -17.35 7.66 -21.49
C LEU A 36 -18.79 7.76 -22.00
N GLU A 37 -19.56 8.74 -21.54
CA GLU A 37 -20.90 9.01 -22.06
C GLU A 37 -20.90 9.45 -23.51
N LYS A 38 -19.96 10.31 -23.89
CA LYS A 38 -19.80 10.77 -25.27
C LYS A 38 -19.51 9.59 -26.21
N VAL A 39 -18.62 8.69 -25.80
CA VAL A 39 -18.29 7.46 -26.53
C VAL A 39 -19.50 6.51 -26.62
N MET A 40 -20.25 6.32 -25.53
CA MET A 40 -21.47 5.51 -25.55
C MET A 40 -22.54 6.08 -26.51
N ARG A 41 -22.73 7.41 -26.50
CA ARG A 41 -23.67 8.08 -27.42
C ARG A 41 -23.21 7.97 -28.87
N TYR A 42 -21.91 8.11 -29.12
CA TYR A 42 -21.32 7.90 -30.45
C TYR A 42 -21.58 6.48 -30.97
N GLY A 43 -21.30 5.45 -30.15
CA GLY A 43 -21.55 4.05 -30.54
C GLY A 43 -23.03 3.75 -30.81
N ALA A 44 -23.94 4.30 -29.99
CA ALA A 44 -25.38 4.18 -30.23
C ALA A 44 -25.80 4.83 -31.55
N LYS A 45 -25.33 6.05 -31.84
CA LYS A 45 -25.63 6.77 -33.09
C LYS A 45 -25.05 6.06 -34.32
N PHE A 46 -23.85 5.49 -34.19
CA PHE A 46 -23.24 4.70 -35.25
C PHE A 46 -24.05 3.44 -35.57
N GLN A 47 -24.51 2.70 -34.55
CA GLN A 47 -25.36 1.53 -34.73
C GLN A 47 -26.73 1.89 -35.35
N GLU A 48 -27.33 3.01 -34.93
CA GLU A 48 -28.59 3.52 -35.49
C GLU A 48 -28.45 3.86 -36.98
N ASN A 49 -27.34 4.49 -37.37
CA ASN A 49 -27.03 4.77 -38.76
C ASN A 49 -26.86 3.50 -39.59
N LEU A 50 -26.16 2.48 -39.08
CA LEU A 50 -26.03 1.18 -39.76
C LEU A 50 -27.38 0.51 -39.99
N ASN A 51 -28.24 0.48 -38.96
CA ASN A 51 -29.58 -0.11 -39.06
C ASN A 51 -30.45 0.67 -40.05
N SER A 52 -30.34 2.00 -40.07
CA SER A 52 -31.09 2.87 -41.00
C SER A 52 -30.61 2.73 -42.45
N ALA A 53 -29.31 2.60 -42.67
CA ALA A 53 -28.72 2.38 -43.99
C ALA A 53 -29.16 1.04 -44.60
N GLN A 54 -29.33 0.00 -43.78
CA GLN A 54 -29.77 -1.33 -44.23
C GLN A 54 -31.24 -1.37 -44.67
N VAL A 55 -32.08 -0.45 -44.18
CA VAL A 55 -33.49 -0.30 -44.57
C VAL A 55 -33.65 0.54 -45.86
N SER A 56 -32.63 1.31 -46.24
CA SER A 56 -32.65 2.18 -47.41
C SER A 56 -32.21 1.46 -48.69
N LEU A 57 -33.06 0.59 -49.24
CA LEU A 57 -32.80 -0.23 -50.44
C LEU A 57 -32.68 0.56 -51.77
N PHE A 58 -32.87 1.89 -51.75
CA PHE A 58 -32.86 2.74 -52.96
C PHE A 58 -32.19 4.12 -52.75
N GLY A 59 -31.62 4.39 -51.58
CA GLY A 59 -31.06 5.71 -51.27
C GLY A 59 -29.54 5.70 -51.37
N ASP A 60 -29.01 6.60 -52.19
CA ASP A 60 -27.59 6.96 -52.29
C ASP A 60 -27.07 7.33 -50.89
N ALA A 61 -26.59 6.33 -50.14
CA ALA A 61 -26.17 6.49 -48.76
C ALA A 61 -24.78 7.11 -48.76
N SER A 62 -24.72 8.44 -48.87
CA SER A 62 -23.54 9.19 -48.47
C SER A 62 -23.17 8.75 -47.04
N GLU A 63 -22.03 8.06 -46.89
CA GLU A 63 -21.50 7.67 -45.59
C GLU A 63 -21.43 8.90 -44.70
N VAL A 64 -22.36 9.03 -43.76
CA VAL A 64 -22.30 10.09 -42.76
C VAL A 64 -21.11 9.76 -41.88
N GLN A 65 -19.98 10.42 -42.14
CA GLN A 65 -18.80 10.37 -41.26
C GLN A 65 -19.19 11.07 -39.96
N ILE A 66 -19.65 10.29 -38.98
CA ILE A 66 -19.81 10.79 -37.62
C ILE A 66 -18.39 11.02 -37.08
N PRO A 67 -18.04 12.24 -36.66
CA PRO A 67 -16.69 12.50 -36.17
C PRO A 67 -16.45 11.69 -34.90
N GLU A 68 -15.33 10.97 -34.88
CA GLU A 68 -14.93 10.19 -33.72
C GLU A 68 -14.66 11.10 -32.51
N PRO A 69 -15.13 10.73 -31.31
CA PRO A 69 -14.87 11.49 -30.11
C PRO A 69 -13.39 11.40 -29.74
N GLN A 70 -12.73 12.56 -29.64
CA GLN A 70 -11.33 12.63 -29.21
C GLN A 70 -11.19 12.45 -27.71
N VAL A 71 -10.16 11.71 -27.30
CA VAL A 71 -9.83 11.50 -25.89
C VAL A 71 -9.38 12.83 -25.28
N PRO A 72 -9.98 13.28 -24.17
CA PRO A 72 -9.56 14.50 -23.51
C PRO A 72 -8.17 14.32 -22.85
N PRO A 73 -7.29 15.34 -22.92
CA PRO A 73 -6.08 15.35 -22.11
C PRO A 73 -6.46 15.64 -20.66
N CYS A 74 -6.17 14.71 -19.74
CA CYS A 74 -6.38 14.95 -18.31
C CYS A 74 -5.24 14.36 -17.49
N MET A 75 -5.16 14.77 -16.22
CA MET A 75 -4.17 14.24 -15.30
C MET A 75 -4.52 12.79 -14.93
N GLU A 76 -3.53 11.90 -14.92
CA GLU A 76 -3.74 10.55 -14.41
C GLU A 76 -4.05 10.59 -12.91
N TRP A 77 -4.90 9.67 -12.45
CA TRP A 77 -5.15 9.52 -11.02
C TRP A 77 -3.86 9.12 -10.32
N GLY A 78 -3.66 9.66 -9.11
CA GLY A 78 -2.60 9.15 -8.24
C GLY A 78 -2.84 7.66 -7.95
N THR A 79 -1.75 6.91 -7.72
CA THR A 79 -1.79 5.46 -7.48
C THR A 79 -2.84 5.09 -6.43
N MET A 80 -2.88 5.82 -5.30
CA MET A 80 -3.82 5.54 -4.22
C MET A 80 -5.28 5.75 -4.64
N GLU A 81 -5.57 6.81 -5.40
CA GLU A 81 -6.92 7.06 -5.89
C GLU A 81 -7.36 5.99 -6.90
N LYS A 82 -6.46 5.60 -7.82
CA LYS A 82 -6.69 4.51 -8.78
C LYS A 82 -7.02 3.20 -8.07
N LEU A 83 -6.20 2.79 -7.09
CA LEU A 83 -6.39 1.58 -6.31
C LEU A 83 -7.68 1.60 -5.48
N LYS A 84 -8.03 2.77 -4.91
CA LYS A 84 -9.28 2.94 -4.16
C LYS A 84 -10.52 2.73 -5.05
N ARG A 85 -10.54 3.36 -6.23
CA ARG A 85 -11.64 3.24 -7.19
C ARG A 85 -11.77 1.81 -7.72
N GLU A 86 -10.64 1.13 -7.95
CA GLU A 86 -10.61 -0.27 -8.35
C GLU A 86 -11.21 -1.19 -7.28
N ARG A 87 -10.79 -1.03 -6.02
CA ARG A 87 -11.32 -1.79 -4.89
C ARG A 87 -12.81 -1.54 -4.67
N GLU A 88 -13.31 -0.32 -4.87
CA GLU A 88 -14.74 0.00 -4.71
C GLU A 88 -15.62 -0.80 -5.68
N VAL A 89 -15.12 -1.13 -6.87
CA VAL A 89 -15.88 -1.83 -7.90
C VAL A 89 -15.63 -3.35 -7.90
N VAL A 90 -14.37 -3.76 -7.77
CA VAL A 90 -13.97 -5.18 -7.85
C VAL A 90 -13.99 -5.85 -6.47
N GLY A 91 -13.81 -5.08 -5.39
CA GLY A 91 -13.68 -5.56 -4.02
C GLY A 91 -12.25 -5.90 -3.60
N ILE A 92 -11.32 -5.96 -4.54
CA ILE A 92 -9.89 -6.28 -4.31
C ILE A 92 -8.99 -5.29 -5.06
N TYR A 93 -7.72 -5.23 -4.66
CA TYR A 93 -6.68 -4.54 -5.42
C TYR A 93 -6.08 -5.49 -6.48
N LEU A 94 -6.23 -5.13 -7.76
CA LEU A 94 -5.77 -5.86 -8.94
C LEU A 94 -4.43 -5.31 -9.47
N SER A 95 -4.29 -3.98 -9.52
CA SER A 95 -3.12 -3.32 -10.14
C SER A 95 -1.89 -3.26 -9.23
N GLY A 96 -2.04 -3.45 -7.91
CA GLY A 96 -0.98 -3.35 -6.90
C GLY A 96 -1.55 -3.11 -5.51
N HIS A 97 -0.75 -3.23 -4.44
CA HIS A 97 -1.23 -3.00 -3.08
C HIS A 97 -0.83 -1.61 -2.57
N PRO A 98 -1.69 -0.89 -1.84
CA PRO A 98 -1.33 0.38 -1.20
C PRO A 98 -0.11 0.30 -0.26
N LEU A 99 0.25 -0.91 0.18
CA LEU A 99 1.40 -1.17 1.07
C LEU A 99 2.71 -1.42 0.31
N ASP A 100 2.68 -1.50 -1.02
CA ASP A 100 3.87 -1.79 -1.83
C ASP A 100 4.96 -0.74 -1.60
N ASP A 101 4.56 0.54 -1.47
CA ASP A 101 5.46 1.65 -1.13
C ASP A 101 6.18 1.47 0.23
N TYR A 102 5.62 0.64 1.11
CA TYR A 102 6.14 0.39 2.46
C TYR A 102 6.70 -1.03 2.63
N LYS A 103 6.86 -1.80 1.55
CA LYS A 103 7.32 -3.19 1.58
C LYS A 103 8.64 -3.35 2.36
N HIS A 104 9.61 -2.46 2.15
CA HIS A 104 10.87 -2.48 2.89
C HIS A 104 10.69 -2.23 4.39
N THR A 105 9.80 -1.31 4.73
CA THR A 105 9.46 -0.99 6.13
C THR A 105 8.82 -2.19 6.81
N LEU A 106 7.83 -2.80 6.17
CA LEU A 106 7.11 -3.96 6.70
C LEU A 106 8.06 -5.15 6.88
N ASN A 107 8.88 -5.47 5.88
CA ASN A 107 9.81 -6.60 5.93
C ASN A 107 10.90 -6.46 7.01
N ASN A 108 11.33 -5.23 7.31
CA ASN A 108 12.41 -5.00 8.28
C ASN A 108 11.90 -4.78 9.72
N PHE A 109 10.72 -4.20 9.90
CA PHE A 109 10.23 -3.76 11.22
C PHE A 109 9.01 -4.53 11.73
N CYS A 110 8.29 -5.25 10.87
CA CYS A 110 7.18 -6.10 11.28
C CYS A 110 7.65 -7.55 11.48
N ASN A 111 7.11 -8.20 12.50
CA ASN A 111 7.48 -9.58 12.87
C ASN A 111 6.27 -10.53 12.92
N ALA A 112 5.07 -10.04 12.60
CA ALA A 112 3.84 -10.80 12.50
C ALA A 112 2.99 -10.28 11.33
N ALA A 113 2.13 -11.13 10.81
CA ALA A 113 1.07 -10.76 9.89
C ALA A 113 -0.20 -10.36 10.68
N ILE A 114 -1.10 -9.62 10.05
CA ILE A 114 -2.38 -9.27 10.67
C ILE A 114 -3.23 -10.51 10.94
N GLY A 115 -3.14 -11.53 10.07
CA GLY A 115 -3.80 -12.82 10.25
C GLY A 115 -3.45 -13.54 11.56
N ASP A 116 -2.23 -13.34 12.09
CA ASP A 116 -1.79 -13.98 13.34
C ASP A 116 -2.65 -13.54 14.54
N PHE A 117 -3.24 -12.34 14.49
CA PHE A 117 -4.07 -11.78 15.56
C PHE A 117 -5.47 -12.40 15.63
N GLN A 118 -5.84 -13.27 14.68
CA GLN A 118 -7.11 -14.01 14.77
C GLN A 118 -7.12 -14.98 15.96
N ASP A 119 -5.98 -15.55 16.35
CA ASP A 119 -5.82 -16.35 17.56
C ASP A 119 -4.79 -15.74 18.52
N LEU A 120 -5.27 -14.84 19.37
CA LEU A 120 -4.45 -14.19 20.39
C LEU A 120 -3.91 -15.16 21.45
N SER A 121 -4.48 -16.36 21.59
CA SER A 121 -4.10 -17.32 22.64
C SER A 121 -2.70 -17.90 22.39
N ALA A 122 -2.34 -18.09 21.12
CA ALA A 122 -1.01 -18.56 20.71
C ALA A 122 0.08 -17.50 20.92
N LEU A 123 -0.32 -16.23 21.10
CA LEU A 123 0.56 -15.06 21.06
C LEU A 123 0.82 -14.46 22.46
N VAL A 124 0.24 -15.03 23.51
CA VAL A 124 0.30 -14.50 24.88
C VAL A 124 1.75 -14.33 25.36
N ASN A 125 2.00 -13.22 26.08
CA ASN A 125 3.28 -12.83 26.66
C ASN A 125 4.38 -12.54 25.63
N ARG A 126 4.02 -12.20 24.39
CA ARG A 126 4.93 -11.79 23.32
C ARG A 126 4.60 -10.40 22.78
N GLU A 127 5.60 -9.80 22.13
CA GLU A 127 5.49 -8.51 21.45
C GLU A 127 5.51 -8.69 19.94
N PHE A 128 4.60 -7.98 19.28
CA PHE A 128 4.42 -8.02 17.85
C PHE A 128 4.39 -6.62 17.28
N SER A 129 4.94 -6.48 16.09
CA SER A 129 4.95 -5.28 15.27
C SER A 129 4.30 -5.64 13.95
N VAL A 130 3.23 -4.93 13.61
CA VAL A 130 2.47 -5.10 12.37
C VAL A 130 2.32 -3.76 11.67
N GLY A 131 2.09 -3.79 10.37
CA GLY A 131 1.76 -2.61 9.61
C GLY A 131 0.72 -2.90 8.54
N GLY A 132 -0.12 -1.91 8.27
CA GLY A 132 -1.23 -2.06 7.35
C GLY A 132 -1.91 -0.74 7.02
N VAL A 133 -2.94 -0.81 6.19
CA VAL A 133 -3.79 0.32 5.83
C VAL A 133 -5.06 0.31 6.69
N VAL A 134 -5.48 1.48 7.14
CA VAL A 134 -6.72 1.62 7.91
C VAL A 134 -7.91 1.65 6.98
N THR A 135 -8.74 0.61 7.05
CA THR A 135 -9.95 0.50 6.21
C THR A 135 -11.13 1.21 6.85
N SER A 136 -11.22 1.19 8.18
CA SER A 136 -12.27 1.87 8.94
C SER A 136 -11.76 2.26 10.32
N ALA A 137 -12.19 3.43 10.80
CA ALA A 137 -11.89 3.92 12.13
C ALA A 137 -13.16 4.48 12.77
N GLN A 138 -13.46 4.06 13.99
CA GLN A 138 -14.66 4.44 14.71
C GLN A 138 -14.32 4.90 16.12
N HIS A 139 -14.96 5.99 16.53
CA HIS A 139 -14.79 6.58 17.85
C HIS A 139 -16.07 6.40 18.66
N PHE A 140 -15.93 5.89 19.88
CA PHE A 140 -17.04 5.57 20.75
C PHE A 140 -16.85 6.17 22.14
N VAL A 141 -17.95 6.27 22.87
CA VAL A 141 -17.97 6.68 24.28
C VAL A 141 -18.64 5.58 25.08
N ALA A 142 -17.92 5.01 26.05
CA ALA A 142 -18.45 3.99 26.94
C ALA A 142 -19.42 4.59 27.95
N ARG A 143 -20.24 3.75 28.59
CA ARG A 143 -21.25 4.16 29.58
C ARG A 143 -20.67 4.90 30.79
N ASN A 144 -19.39 4.68 31.09
CA ASN A 144 -18.64 5.35 32.15
C ASN A 144 -18.03 6.70 31.70
N GLY A 145 -18.39 7.20 30.51
CA GLY A 145 -17.86 8.42 29.92
C GLY A 145 -16.46 8.31 29.31
N LYS A 146 -15.80 7.14 29.41
CA LYS A 146 -14.47 6.95 28.81
C LYS A 146 -14.59 6.70 27.31
N GLY A 147 -13.84 7.45 26.52
CA GLY A 147 -13.71 7.21 25.09
C GLY A 147 -12.97 5.89 24.79
N TRP A 148 -13.38 5.21 23.72
CA TRP A 148 -12.66 4.08 23.15
C TRP A 148 -12.78 4.13 21.62
N GLY A 149 -11.90 3.42 20.92
CA GLY A 149 -11.88 3.40 19.46
C GLY A 149 -11.74 1.99 18.92
N SER A 150 -12.34 1.76 17.77
CA SER A 150 -12.13 0.57 16.95
C SER A 150 -11.47 0.97 15.64
N LEU A 151 -10.43 0.23 15.26
CA LEU A 151 -9.63 0.44 14.07
C LEU A 151 -9.53 -0.87 13.30
N ILE A 152 -9.99 -0.88 12.05
CA ILE A 152 -9.84 -2.02 11.15
C ILE A 152 -8.59 -1.80 10.32
N LEU A 153 -7.59 -2.66 10.53
CA LEU A 153 -6.31 -2.62 9.82
C LEU A 153 -6.21 -3.82 8.87
N GLU A 154 -5.75 -3.56 7.66
CA GLU A 154 -5.63 -4.53 6.57
C GLU A 154 -4.19 -4.61 6.07
N ASP A 155 -3.70 -5.84 5.87
CA ASP A 155 -2.41 -6.13 5.24
C ASP A 155 -2.64 -6.74 3.85
N TYR A 156 -1.63 -7.38 3.27
CA TYR A 156 -1.73 -8.00 1.95
C TYR A 156 -2.71 -9.18 1.88
N ASN A 157 -2.99 -9.83 3.01
CA ASN A 157 -3.69 -11.12 3.06
C ASN A 157 -4.97 -11.06 3.90
N ASP A 158 -4.93 -10.35 5.03
CA ASP A 158 -5.92 -10.42 6.09
C ASP A 158 -6.28 -9.03 6.65
N THR A 159 -7.36 -9.01 7.42
CA THR A 159 -7.85 -7.81 8.11
C THR A 159 -8.14 -8.15 9.57
N HIS A 160 -7.84 -7.24 10.49
CA HIS A 160 -8.12 -7.40 11.91
C HIS A 160 -8.65 -6.11 12.55
N GLU A 161 -9.57 -6.26 13.51
CA GLU A 161 -10.15 -5.16 14.27
C GLU A 161 -9.37 -4.95 15.59
N PHE A 162 -8.60 -3.88 15.64
CA PHE A 162 -7.90 -3.43 16.85
C PHE A 162 -8.78 -2.50 17.68
N ARG A 163 -8.96 -2.83 18.97
CA ARG A 163 -9.74 -2.02 19.90
C ARG A 163 -8.85 -1.38 20.95
N LEU A 164 -8.91 -0.06 21.05
CA LEU A 164 -8.13 0.73 22.01
C LEU A 164 -9.06 1.36 23.04
N TYR A 165 -8.65 1.30 24.31
CA TYR A 165 -9.46 1.77 25.43
C TYR A 165 -8.68 2.77 26.29
N GLY A 166 -9.42 3.71 26.92
CA GLY A 166 -8.86 4.56 27.97
C GLY A 166 -7.67 5.41 27.50
N GLU A 167 -6.54 5.29 28.20
CA GLU A 167 -5.34 6.11 27.95
C GLU A 167 -4.70 5.80 26.59
N GLU A 168 -4.67 4.54 26.17
CA GLU A 168 -4.12 4.13 24.87
C GLU A 168 -4.88 4.79 23.72
N TYR A 169 -6.21 4.80 23.83
CA TYR A 169 -7.06 5.51 22.88
C TYR A 169 -6.80 7.01 22.89
N LEU A 170 -6.74 7.66 24.06
CA LEU A 170 -6.47 9.11 24.13
C LEU A 170 -5.10 9.47 23.54
N LYS A 171 -4.11 8.60 23.71
CA LYS A 171 -2.76 8.77 23.16
C LYS A 171 -2.74 8.63 21.64
N PHE A 172 -3.42 7.61 21.09
CA PHE A 172 -3.31 7.26 19.67
C PHE A 172 -4.50 7.66 18.79
N LYS A 173 -5.54 8.30 19.34
CA LYS A 173 -6.76 8.71 18.60
C LYS A 173 -6.50 9.53 17.34
N HIS A 174 -5.36 10.20 17.23
CA HIS A 174 -5.03 11.05 16.08
C HIS A 174 -4.65 10.23 14.83
N PHE A 175 -4.30 8.96 15.00
CA PHE A 175 -4.03 8.01 13.92
C PHE A 175 -5.30 7.27 13.44
N PHE A 176 -6.47 7.55 14.01
CA PHE A 176 -7.72 6.84 13.71
C PHE A 176 -8.41 7.48 12.50
N ASN A 177 -7.73 7.55 11.37
CA ASN A 177 -8.29 8.07 10.13
C ASN A 177 -8.29 6.98 9.05
N PRO A 178 -9.39 6.81 8.31
CA PRO A 178 -9.42 5.91 7.17
C PRO A 178 -8.38 6.28 6.10
N ASN A 179 -7.79 5.27 5.47
CA ASN A 179 -6.72 5.34 4.47
C ASN A 179 -5.35 5.83 5.01
N GLU A 180 -5.15 5.83 6.32
CA GLU A 180 -3.80 6.00 6.88
C GLU A 180 -3.03 4.68 6.89
N PHE A 181 -1.71 4.78 6.73
CA PHE A 181 -0.78 3.66 6.78
C PHE A 181 -0.12 3.63 8.15
N LEU A 182 -0.44 2.63 8.96
CA LEU A 182 -0.02 2.57 10.35
C LEU A 182 0.94 1.43 10.61
N PHE A 183 1.92 1.70 11.46
CA PHE A 183 2.75 0.73 12.12
C PHE A 183 2.33 0.65 13.58
N ILE A 184 2.01 -0.55 14.05
CA ILE A 184 1.50 -0.81 15.39
C ILE A 184 2.40 -1.84 16.07
N ARG A 185 2.94 -1.46 17.23
CA ARG A 185 3.60 -2.38 18.16
C ARG A 185 2.69 -2.67 19.34
N VAL A 186 2.36 -3.93 19.52
CA VAL A 186 1.45 -4.43 20.55
C VAL A 186 2.09 -5.56 21.33
N SER A 187 1.80 -5.62 22.62
CA SER A 187 2.07 -6.80 23.46
C SER A 187 0.78 -7.50 23.78
N VAL A 188 0.74 -8.82 23.58
CA VAL A 188 -0.42 -9.64 23.96
C VAL A 188 -0.28 -10.03 25.42
N ARG A 189 -1.22 -9.59 26.25
CA ARG A 189 -1.30 -9.89 27.68
C ARG A 189 -2.41 -10.88 27.96
N GLU A 190 -2.27 -11.59 29.06
CA GLU A 190 -3.33 -12.45 29.56
C GLU A 190 -4.60 -11.63 29.87
N GLY A 191 -5.75 -12.26 29.61
CA GLY A 191 -7.03 -11.72 30.01
C GLY A 191 -7.11 -11.55 31.52
N TRP A 192 -7.99 -10.65 31.97
CA TRP A 192 -8.24 -10.51 33.40
C TRP A 192 -8.77 -11.84 33.96
N VAL A 193 -8.21 -12.27 35.09
CA VAL A 193 -8.74 -13.42 35.82
C VAL A 193 -10.00 -12.96 36.55
N ASN A 194 -11.13 -13.58 36.22
CA ASN A 194 -12.35 -13.31 36.95
C ASN A 194 -12.25 -13.95 38.34
N ARG A 195 -12.35 -13.12 39.38
CA ARG A 195 -12.13 -13.53 40.77
C ARG A 195 -13.19 -14.51 41.28
N ASP A 196 -14.39 -14.47 40.70
CA ASP A 196 -15.52 -15.30 41.12
C ASP A 196 -15.58 -16.66 40.41
N THR A 197 -15.13 -16.73 39.14
CA THR A 197 -15.16 -17.96 38.34
C THR A 197 -13.80 -18.62 38.17
N GLN A 198 -12.71 -17.96 38.60
CA GLN A 198 -11.30 -18.33 38.33
C GLN A 198 -10.99 -18.58 36.85
N GLN A 199 -11.88 -18.18 35.94
CA GLN A 199 -11.67 -18.33 34.51
C GLN A 199 -10.87 -17.14 33.99
N GLN A 200 -9.88 -17.46 33.17
CA GLN A 200 -9.08 -16.47 32.45
C GLN A 200 -9.93 -15.91 31.30
N GLY A 201 -10.10 -14.58 31.27
CA GLY A 201 -10.76 -13.93 30.14
C GLY A 201 -9.92 -14.00 28.86
N GLU A 202 -10.48 -13.51 27.76
CA GLU A 202 -9.76 -13.45 26.49
C GLU A 202 -8.48 -12.61 26.60
N PRO A 203 -7.39 -13.00 25.90
CA PRO A 203 -6.17 -12.21 25.83
C PRO A 203 -6.45 -10.78 25.37
N ARG A 204 -5.64 -9.85 25.87
CA ARG A 204 -5.80 -8.42 25.59
C ARG A 204 -4.59 -7.87 24.88
N LEU A 205 -4.84 -6.97 23.93
CA LEU A 205 -3.81 -6.20 23.25
C LEU A 205 -3.48 -4.96 24.07
N GLN A 206 -2.20 -4.76 24.35
CA GLN A 206 -1.67 -3.54 24.96
C GLN A 206 -0.82 -2.81 23.91
N PHE A 207 -1.22 -1.58 23.57
CA PHE A 207 -0.61 -0.81 22.49
C PHE A 207 0.58 -0.02 23.01
N GLN A 208 1.78 -0.38 22.54
CA GLN A 208 3.02 0.25 22.98
C GLN A 208 3.36 1.47 22.12
N HIS A 209 3.28 1.29 20.80
CA HIS A 209 3.67 2.29 19.82
C HIS A 209 2.73 2.24 18.61
N VAL A 210 2.23 3.40 18.19
CA VAL A 210 1.50 3.57 16.93
C VAL A 210 2.11 4.77 16.23
N MET A 211 2.43 4.63 14.95
CA MET A 211 2.98 5.70 14.13
C MET A 211 2.65 5.46 12.65
N LEU A 212 2.83 6.48 11.82
CA LEU A 212 2.66 6.35 10.38
C LEU A 212 3.81 5.54 9.77
N LEU A 213 3.51 4.67 8.80
CA LEU A 213 4.52 3.83 8.14
C LEU A 213 5.61 4.66 7.45
N GLN A 214 5.28 5.85 6.94
CA GLN A 214 6.23 6.79 6.35
C GLN A 214 7.32 7.26 7.34
N ASP A 215 6.99 7.34 8.62
CA ASP A 215 7.91 7.83 9.65
C ASP A 215 8.81 6.72 10.21
N VAL A 216 8.46 5.45 9.98
CA VAL A 216 9.14 4.29 10.57
C VAL A 216 10.59 4.20 10.11
N LEU A 217 10.85 4.34 8.81
CA LEU A 217 12.22 4.33 8.28
C LEU A 217 13.05 5.45 8.90
N GLY A 218 12.46 6.64 9.02
CA GLY A 218 13.05 7.82 9.65
C GLY A 218 13.47 7.57 11.10
N GLN A 219 12.53 7.10 11.92
CA GLN A 219 12.69 7.04 13.38
C GLN A 219 13.29 5.73 13.91
N LEU A 220 12.96 4.58 13.29
CA LEU A 220 13.38 3.27 13.79
C LEU A 220 14.67 2.75 13.15
N ALA A 221 14.98 3.14 11.91
CA ALA A 221 16.23 2.72 11.27
C ALA A 221 17.41 3.50 11.88
N LYS A 222 18.20 2.86 12.73
CA LYS A 222 19.40 3.45 13.34
C LYS A 222 20.63 3.20 12.48
N LYS A 223 20.64 2.11 11.71
CA LYS A 223 21.73 1.77 10.79
C LYS A 223 21.24 0.95 9.60
N VAL A 224 21.99 1.03 8.50
CA VAL A 224 21.78 0.20 7.31
C VAL A 224 22.87 -0.87 7.28
N THR A 225 22.47 -2.14 7.22
CA THR A 225 23.40 -3.26 7.11
C THR A 225 23.28 -3.88 5.72
N LEU A 226 24.33 -3.81 4.91
CA LEU A 226 24.39 -4.40 3.57
C LEU A 226 25.03 -5.78 3.67
N ASN A 227 24.27 -6.84 3.42
CA ASN A 227 24.79 -8.20 3.36
C ASN A 227 25.21 -8.51 1.92
N ILE A 228 26.49 -8.77 1.70
CA ILE A 228 27.07 -9.04 0.38
C ILE A 228 27.79 -10.39 0.44
N ARG A 229 27.56 -11.27 -0.54
CA ARG A 229 28.33 -12.51 -0.67
C ARG A 229 29.73 -12.19 -1.18
N GLN A 230 30.73 -12.93 -0.72
CA GLN A 230 32.11 -12.75 -1.17
C GLN A 230 32.25 -12.84 -2.70
N GLU A 231 31.54 -13.77 -3.34
CA GLU A 231 31.54 -13.99 -4.80
C GLU A 231 31.00 -12.78 -5.58
N ASP A 232 30.07 -12.02 -4.99
CA ASP A 232 29.43 -10.88 -5.62
C ASP A 232 30.31 -9.61 -5.53
N ILE A 233 31.42 -9.66 -4.79
CA ILE A 233 32.32 -8.51 -4.61
C ILE A 233 33.15 -8.29 -5.88
N THR A 234 32.63 -7.41 -6.72
CA THR A 234 33.28 -6.93 -7.94
C THR A 234 33.68 -5.45 -7.81
N PRO A 235 34.71 -4.98 -8.54
CA PRO A 235 35.03 -3.56 -8.62
C PRO A 235 33.84 -2.72 -9.08
N GLU A 236 33.04 -3.24 -10.02
CA GLU A 236 31.84 -2.57 -10.54
C GLU A 236 30.77 -2.39 -9.47
N LEU A 237 30.47 -3.44 -8.69
CA LEU A 237 29.52 -3.37 -7.58
C LEU A 237 29.99 -2.35 -6.53
N THR A 238 31.27 -2.39 -6.18
CA THR A 238 31.85 -1.47 -5.18
C THR A 238 31.73 -0.01 -5.62
N GLN A 239 31.98 0.27 -6.91
CA GLN A 239 31.84 1.62 -7.47
C GLN A 239 30.38 2.08 -7.51
N LYS A 240 29.45 1.19 -7.89
CA LYS A 240 28.01 1.47 -7.85
C LYS A 240 27.52 1.77 -6.44
N LEU A 241 27.86 0.93 -5.46
CA LEU A 241 27.48 1.11 -4.06
C LEU A 241 28.01 2.44 -3.51
N LYS A 242 29.26 2.78 -3.83
CA LYS A 242 29.84 4.07 -3.44
C LYS A 242 29.07 5.25 -4.08
N GLY A 243 28.75 5.15 -5.37
CA GLY A 243 27.94 6.15 -6.06
C GLY A 243 26.55 6.33 -5.44
N LEU A 244 25.87 5.23 -5.11
CA LEU A 244 24.54 5.25 -4.47
C LEU A 244 24.57 5.86 -3.07
N ILE A 245 25.62 5.58 -2.30
CA ILE A 245 25.81 6.15 -0.96
C ILE A 245 26.09 7.65 -1.06
N ASP A 246 26.92 8.07 -2.02
CA ASP A 246 27.28 9.49 -2.20
C ASP A 246 26.10 10.33 -2.73
N THR A 247 25.15 9.74 -3.46
CA THR A 247 23.93 10.44 -3.94
C THR A 247 22.85 10.59 -2.88
N HIS A 248 22.90 9.83 -1.78
CA HIS A 248 21.90 9.87 -0.70
C HIS A 248 22.55 10.19 0.65
N PRO A 249 23.18 11.37 0.82
CA PRO A 249 23.84 11.74 2.07
C PRO A 249 22.82 11.84 3.22
N GLY A 250 23.16 11.29 4.38
CA GLY A 250 22.31 11.39 5.57
C GLY A 250 23.06 11.18 6.88
N ASP A 251 22.33 10.77 7.91
CA ASP A 251 22.83 10.67 9.29
C ASP A 251 23.04 9.21 9.77
N LYS A 252 22.45 8.22 9.08
CA LYS A 252 22.47 6.81 9.50
C LYS A 252 23.72 6.09 8.98
N PRO A 253 24.51 5.46 9.86
CA PRO A 253 25.72 4.75 9.45
C PRO A 253 25.42 3.51 8.60
N VAL A 254 26.27 3.28 7.60
CA VAL A 254 26.26 2.07 6.76
C VAL A 254 27.28 1.05 7.28
N GLN A 255 26.82 -0.17 7.52
CA GLN A 255 27.62 -1.34 7.85
C GLN A 255 27.56 -2.32 6.68
N VAL A 256 28.70 -2.77 6.19
CA VAL A 256 28.78 -3.83 5.18
C VAL A 256 29.16 -5.12 5.89
N VAL A 257 28.43 -6.19 5.63
CA VAL A 257 28.73 -7.54 6.12
C VAL A 257 29.00 -8.40 4.91
N VAL A 258 30.26 -8.79 4.77
CA VAL A 258 30.66 -9.76 3.76
C VAL A 258 30.53 -11.14 4.38
N PHE A 259 29.85 -12.05 3.71
CA PHE A 259 29.75 -13.44 4.17
C PHE A 259 30.16 -14.42 3.09
N ASP A 260 30.78 -15.50 3.55
CA ASP A 260 31.11 -16.68 2.76
C ASP A 260 30.13 -17.80 3.14
N GLN A 261 29.54 -18.47 2.13
CA GLN A 261 28.65 -19.61 2.37
C GLN A 261 29.42 -20.89 2.71
N GLU A 262 30.68 -21.02 2.31
CA GLU A 262 31.47 -22.22 2.55
C GLU A 262 32.06 -22.26 3.96
N GLU A 263 32.50 -21.12 4.50
CA GLU A 263 33.18 -21.07 5.81
C GLU A 263 32.29 -20.55 6.97
N GLU A 264 31.03 -20.18 6.72
CA GLU A 264 30.14 -19.49 7.68
C GLU A 264 30.74 -18.21 8.32
N VAL A 265 31.81 -17.66 7.74
CA VAL A 265 32.50 -16.47 8.25
C VAL A 265 31.74 -15.21 7.84
N LYS A 266 31.50 -14.33 8.81
CA LYS A 266 30.90 -13.00 8.60
C LYS A 266 31.93 -11.92 8.94
N LEU A 267 32.34 -11.16 7.93
CA LEU A 267 33.28 -10.06 8.08
C LEU A 267 32.51 -8.73 8.15
N HIS A 268 32.57 -8.09 9.31
CA HIS A 268 31.88 -6.83 9.56
C HIS A 268 32.78 -5.64 9.21
N LEU A 269 32.47 -4.98 8.09
CA LEU A 269 33.11 -3.75 7.64
C LEU A 269 32.23 -2.57 8.07
N SER A 270 32.66 -1.83 9.09
CA SER A 270 31.98 -0.61 9.52
C SER A 270 32.76 0.62 9.08
N SER A 271 32.08 1.58 8.46
CA SER A 271 32.68 2.87 8.12
C SER A 271 32.00 3.96 8.92
N ARG A 272 32.80 4.76 9.64
CA ARG A 272 32.30 5.95 10.37
C ARG A 272 31.99 7.12 9.43
N ARG A 273 32.46 7.06 8.17
CA ARG A 273 32.31 8.13 7.18
C ARG A 273 31.10 7.94 6.26
N LEU A 274 30.67 6.69 6.07
CA LEU A 274 29.54 6.39 5.19
C LEU A 274 28.25 6.54 5.99
N LYS A 275 27.48 7.58 5.68
CA LYS A 275 26.17 7.83 6.27
C LYS A 275 25.17 8.13 5.16
N VAL A 276 23.99 7.54 5.27
CA VAL A 276 22.94 7.66 4.26
C VAL A 276 21.61 8.02 4.89
N GLU A 277 20.77 8.69 4.11
CA GLU A 277 19.35 8.81 4.43
C GLU A 277 18.64 7.55 3.92
N VAL A 278 17.87 6.91 4.81
CA VAL A 278 17.14 5.70 4.45
C VAL A 278 15.85 6.09 3.76
N GLN A 279 15.87 6.06 2.43
CA GLN A 279 14.72 6.31 1.56
C GLN A 279 14.40 5.06 0.73
N PRO A 280 13.14 4.83 0.34
CA PRO A 280 12.75 3.68 -0.49
C PRO A 280 13.59 3.54 -1.76
N GLN A 281 13.87 4.65 -2.45
CA GLN A 281 14.65 4.66 -3.70
C GLN A 281 16.06 4.09 -3.52
N LEU A 282 16.71 4.36 -2.38
CA LEU A 282 18.01 3.79 -2.06
C LEU A 282 17.91 2.28 -1.82
N LEU A 283 16.87 1.83 -1.11
CA LEU A 283 16.67 0.41 -0.80
C LEU A 283 16.36 -0.40 -2.06
N ASP A 284 15.56 0.15 -2.97
CA ASP A 284 15.28 -0.45 -4.27
C ASP A 284 16.53 -0.55 -5.14
N ALA A 285 17.31 0.53 -5.24
CA ALA A 285 18.56 0.53 -6.00
C ALA A 285 19.60 -0.48 -5.43
N LEU A 286 19.63 -0.66 -4.10
CA LEU A 286 20.46 -1.67 -3.46
C LEU A 286 19.98 -3.10 -3.78
N ALA A 287 18.66 -3.32 -3.76
CA ALA A 287 18.07 -4.61 -4.10
C ALA A 287 18.30 -4.99 -5.58
N GLU A 288 18.22 -4.02 -6.51
CA GLU A 288 18.58 -4.22 -7.92
C GLU A 288 20.05 -4.62 -8.13
N CYS A 289 20.93 -4.16 -7.24
CA CYS A 289 22.33 -4.56 -7.24
C CYS A 289 22.56 -5.96 -6.63
N GLY A 290 21.50 -6.68 -6.24
CA GLY A 290 21.59 -8.00 -5.60
C GLY A 290 21.98 -7.95 -4.13
N VAL A 291 21.95 -6.77 -3.51
CA VAL A 291 22.30 -6.58 -2.09
C VAL A 291 21.02 -6.39 -1.29
N VAL A 292 20.77 -7.26 -0.31
CA VAL A 292 19.60 -7.14 0.57
C VAL A 292 19.97 -6.24 1.75
N PRO A 293 19.39 -5.02 1.85
CA PRO A 293 19.64 -4.16 3.00
C PRO A 293 18.80 -4.61 4.20
N HIS A 294 19.45 -4.75 5.35
CA HIS A 294 18.80 -4.97 6.64
C HIS A 294 18.86 -3.71 7.49
N LEU A 295 17.70 -3.24 7.92
CA LEU A 295 17.58 -2.07 8.79
C LEU A 295 17.50 -2.53 10.26
N LYS A 296 18.28 -1.87 11.13
CA LYS A 296 18.29 -2.13 12.58
C LYS A 296 18.30 -0.83 13.37
#